data_AF-A0AAD9TL13-F1
#
_entry.id   AF-A0AAD9TL13-F1
#
_cell.length_a   1.000
_cell.length_b   1.000
_cell.length_c   1.000
_cell.angle_alpha   90.00
_cell.angle_beta   90.00
_cell.angle_gamma   90.00
#
_symmetry.space_group_name_H-M   'P 1'
#
loop_
_entity.id
_entity.type
_entity.pdbx_description
1 polymer ?
#
loop_
_entity_poly.entity_id
_entity_poly.type
_entity_poly.pdbx_seq_one_letter_code
_entity_poly.pdbx_strand_id
1 'polypeptide(L)'
;MCLPKSHGGMRFKDLSLFNQALLAKQVWRLFYSPNSLVGQLFKAKSRRVWNLGKINQYFLPIDRDEILSIPISWNGGQDFLKWHYDKRGEFSVKSGYDLAVKDRLQSSSSNTSKSSRWWNSLWKLNIPPKVRIFAWRACMNEIPSLETLWKRKIIVDPRCISCGKGPESTSHTFFGCRTAKKVWLESRFSSSLAKVSLLPVLDVLTSLASQFSLDDLGEVCMIALAIWENRNALLNGG
;
A
#
# COMPACT_ATOMS: atom_id res chain seq x y z
N MET A 1 -0.28 -3.30 -2.03
CA MET A 1 -0.11 -2.69 -0.69
C MET A 1 -1.01 -3.24 0.44
N CYS A 2 -2.21 -3.76 0.13
CA CYS A 2 -3.32 -3.94 1.09
C CYS A 2 -3.40 -5.27 1.86
N LEU A 3 -2.41 -6.16 1.72
CA LEU A 3 -2.47 -7.53 2.20
C LEU A 3 -1.66 -7.74 3.50
N PRO A 4 -1.88 -8.82 4.29
CA PRO A 4 -0.95 -9.22 5.34
C PRO A 4 0.49 -9.34 4.80
N LYS A 5 1.51 -9.28 5.67
CA LYS A 5 2.90 -9.51 5.25
C LYS A 5 3.05 -10.84 4.52
N SER A 6 2.33 -11.88 4.94
CA SER A 6 2.24 -13.19 4.30
C SER A 6 1.52 -13.20 2.95
N HIS A 7 1.11 -12.06 2.43
CA HIS A 7 0.41 -11.95 1.14
C HIS A 7 0.90 -10.70 0.38
N GLY A 8 2.01 -10.08 0.83
CA GLY A 8 2.65 -8.98 0.09
C GLY A 8 2.20 -7.58 0.46
N GLY A 9 1.78 -7.32 1.70
CA GLY A 9 1.57 -5.94 2.17
C GLY A 9 2.49 -5.51 3.32
N MET A 10 2.51 -4.20 3.57
CA MET A 10 3.47 -3.51 4.45
C MET A 10 2.91 -3.09 5.82
N ARG A 11 1.68 -3.52 6.17
CA ARG A 11 0.90 -3.14 7.38
C ARG A 11 0.28 -1.73 7.39
N PHE A 12 0.40 -0.95 6.33
CA PHE A 12 -0.52 0.17 6.03
C PHE A 12 -1.07 -0.09 4.60
N LYS A 13 -2.39 -0.21 4.51
CA LYS A 13 -3.17 -0.99 3.52
C LYS A 13 -3.94 -0.07 2.58
N ASP A 14 -4.49 1.04 3.07
CA ASP A 14 -5.23 2.00 2.25
C ASP A 14 -5.35 3.30 3.05
N LEU A 15 -4.80 4.40 2.52
CA LEU A 15 -4.83 5.68 3.21
C LEU A 15 -6.27 6.17 3.42
N SER A 16 -7.17 5.87 2.48
CA SER A 16 -8.60 6.20 2.60
C SER A 16 -9.26 5.41 3.74
N LEU A 17 -9.06 4.09 3.80
CA LEU A 17 -9.63 3.27 4.89
C LEU A 17 -8.99 3.59 6.25
N PHE A 18 -7.70 3.93 6.26
CA PHE A 18 -7.02 4.37 7.47
C PHE A 18 -7.54 5.73 7.95
N ASN A 19 -7.74 6.68 7.02
CA ASN A 19 -8.36 7.96 7.30
C ASN A 19 -9.81 7.79 7.77
N GLN A 20 -10.57 6.86 7.18
CA GLN A 20 -11.91 6.50 7.65
C GLN A 20 -11.88 5.93 9.07
N ALA A 21 -10.94 5.04 9.39
CA ALA A 21 -10.77 4.53 10.75
C ALA A 21 -10.33 5.63 11.75
N LEU A 22 -9.56 6.63 11.29
CA LEU A 22 -9.21 7.81 12.07
C LEU A 22 -10.44 8.72 12.30
N LEU A 23 -11.25 8.96 11.28
CA LEU A 23 -12.51 9.71 11.39
C LEU A 23 -13.47 9.02 12.37
N ALA A 24 -13.61 7.70 12.25
CA ALA A 24 -14.39 6.91 13.21
C ALA A 24 -13.85 7.01 14.64
N LYS A 25 -12.52 7.10 14.83
CA LYS A 25 -11.93 7.37 16.15
C LYS A 25 -12.26 8.77 16.68
N GLN A 26 -12.33 9.78 15.80
CA GLN A 26 -12.75 11.12 16.21
C GLN A 26 -14.23 11.13 16.60
N VAL A 27 -15.11 10.51 15.82
CA VAL A 27 -16.52 10.32 16.17
C VAL A 27 -16.64 9.61 17.52
N TRP A 28 -15.91 8.50 17.72
CA TRP A 28 -15.86 7.78 19.00
C TRP A 28 -15.50 8.70 20.17
N ARG A 29 -14.50 9.59 20.01
CA ARG A 29 -14.11 10.54 21.08
C ARG A 29 -15.21 11.55 21.38
N LEU A 30 -15.99 12.00 20.39
CA LEU A 30 -17.09 12.95 20.61
C LEU A 30 -18.19 12.37 21.50
N PHE A 31 -18.48 11.08 21.38
CA PHE A 31 -19.46 10.40 22.24
C PHE A 31 -19.04 10.33 23.71
N TYR A 32 -17.73 10.23 23.99
CA TYR A 32 -17.20 10.05 25.35
C TYR A 32 -16.53 11.31 25.94
N SER A 33 -16.44 12.40 25.17
CA SER A 33 -15.80 13.66 25.60
C SER A 33 -16.61 14.87 25.10
N PRO A 34 -17.82 15.08 25.66
CA PRO A 34 -18.74 16.14 25.21
C PRO A 34 -18.18 17.56 25.45
N ASN A 35 -17.22 17.71 26.36
CA ASN A 35 -16.57 18.98 26.67
C ASN A 35 -15.41 19.35 25.73
N SER A 36 -15.06 18.48 24.77
CA SER A 36 -14.05 18.80 23.75
C SER A 36 -14.51 19.98 22.88
N LEU A 37 -13.57 20.72 22.25
CA LEU A 37 -13.90 21.86 21.39
C LEU A 37 -14.94 21.50 20.32
N VAL A 38 -14.79 20.32 19.70
CA VAL A 38 -15.73 19.80 18.70
C VAL A 38 -17.05 19.37 19.34
N GLY A 39 -17.03 18.79 20.55
CA GLY A 39 -18.26 18.50 21.31
C GLY A 39 -19.08 19.75 21.64
N GLN A 40 -18.41 20.87 21.92
CA GLN A 40 -19.05 22.17 22.17
C GLN A 40 -19.67 22.82 20.91
N LEU A 41 -19.31 22.35 19.71
CA LEU A 41 -19.97 22.74 18.45
C LEU A 41 -21.38 22.15 18.33
N PHE A 42 -21.79 21.24 19.23
CA PHE A 42 -23.12 20.68 19.29
C PHE A 42 -23.87 21.17 20.54
N LYS A 43 -25.17 21.47 20.42
CA LYS A 43 -26.01 21.77 21.60
C LYS A 43 -26.43 20.46 22.29
N ALA A 44 -26.10 20.32 23.58
CA ALA A 44 -26.28 19.08 24.33
C ALA A 44 -27.74 18.79 24.77
N LYS A 45 -28.65 19.76 24.70
CA LYS A 45 -30.03 19.62 25.22
C LYS A 45 -30.99 19.18 24.10
N SER A 46 -31.35 17.90 24.15
CA SER A 46 -32.51 17.25 23.50
C SER A 46 -32.54 17.13 21.98
N ARG A 47 -31.88 18.02 21.23
CA ARG A 47 -31.73 17.91 19.76
C ARG A 47 -30.28 18.15 19.40
N ARG A 48 -29.66 17.20 18.68
CA ARG A 48 -28.31 17.41 18.11
C ARG A 48 -28.42 18.46 17.01
N VAL A 49 -28.18 19.72 17.38
CA VAL A 49 -28.13 20.85 16.46
C VAL A 49 -26.77 21.54 16.57
N TRP A 50 -26.33 22.12 15.47
CA TRP A 50 -25.13 22.95 15.43
C TRP A 50 -25.24 24.11 16.42
N ASN A 51 -24.18 24.33 17.19
CA ASN A 51 -24.02 25.48 18.06
C ASN A 51 -23.47 26.66 17.25
N LEU A 52 -24.38 27.35 16.55
CA LEU A 52 -24.04 28.48 15.68
C LEU A 52 -23.18 29.55 16.38
N GLY A 53 -23.39 29.80 17.68
CA GLY A 53 -22.58 30.76 18.43
C GLY A 53 -21.11 30.35 18.53
N LYS A 54 -20.85 29.06 18.76
CA LYS A 54 -19.47 28.51 18.81
C LYS A 54 -18.85 28.37 17.42
N ILE A 55 -19.64 28.01 16.41
CA ILE A 55 -19.16 27.92 15.02
C ILE A 55 -18.75 29.30 14.50
N ASN A 56 -19.58 30.31 14.72
CA ASN A 56 -19.29 31.69 14.33
C ASN A 56 -18.08 32.27 15.07
N GLN A 57 -17.80 31.79 16.29
CA GLN A 57 -16.67 32.25 17.09
C GLN A 57 -15.33 31.65 16.62
N TYR A 58 -15.33 30.39 16.16
CA TYR A 58 -14.09 29.65 15.91
C TYR A 58 -13.74 29.45 14.43
N PHE A 59 -14.67 29.63 13.50
CA PHE A 59 -14.47 29.31 12.08
C PHE A 59 -14.72 30.53 11.18
N LEU A 60 -13.96 30.60 10.09
CA LEU A 60 -14.15 31.59 9.04
C LEU A 60 -15.47 31.34 8.29
N PRO A 61 -16.05 32.35 7.60
CA PRO A 61 -17.31 32.20 6.89
C PRO A 61 -17.34 31.03 5.89
N ILE A 62 -16.24 30.79 5.16
CA ILE A 62 -16.13 29.69 4.21
C ILE A 62 -16.19 28.31 4.89
N ASP A 63 -15.50 28.16 6.02
CA ASP A 63 -15.49 26.90 6.78
C ASP A 63 -16.82 26.67 7.51
N ARG A 64 -17.47 27.76 7.96
CA ARG A 64 -18.80 27.70 8.57
C ARG A 64 -19.82 27.09 7.61
N ASP A 65 -19.86 27.59 6.37
CA ASP A 65 -20.87 27.16 5.40
C ASP A 65 -20.69 25.68 5.05
N GLU A 66 -19.45 25.22 4.92
CA GLU A 66 -19.10 23.81 4.78
C GLU A 66 -19.50 22.97 6.01
N ILE A 67 -19.22 23.44 7.22
CA ILE A 67 -19.61 22.75 8.47
C ILE A 67 -21.14 22.60 8.56
N LEU A 68 -21.89 23.65 8.21
CA LEU A 68 -23.36 23.65 8.29
C LEU A 68 -24.01 22.78 7.20
N SER A 69 -23.29 22.46 6.12
CA SER A 69 -23.77 21.54 5.07
C SER A 69 -23.84 20.08 5.54
N ILE A 70 -23.17 19.72 6.64
CA ILE A 70 -23.13 18.37 7.17
C ILE A 70 -24.44 18.10 7.94
N PRO A 71 -25.27 17.12 7.50
CA PRO A 71 -26.55 16.84 8.13
C PRO A 71 -26.37 16.15 9.49
N ILE A 72 -27.11 16.60 10.51
CA ILE A 72 -27.13 15.98 11.84
C ILE A 72 -28.38 15.10 11.99
N SER A 73 -28.22 13.89 12.56
CA SER A 73 -29.33 12.96 12.80
C SER A 73 -30.25 13.40 13.95
N TRP A 74 -31.57 13.19 13.77
CA TRP A 74 -32.64 13.72 14.63
C TRP A 74 -33.04 12.83 15.82
N ASN A 75 -32.63 11.55 15.86
CA ASN A 75 -33.11 10.62 16.90
C ASN A 75 -32.34 10.83 18.22
N GLY A 76 -33.05 11.33 19.23
CA GLY A 76 -32.53 11.71 20.56
C GLY A 76 -32.64 10.64 21.65
N GLY A 77 -32.28 9.38 21.34
CA GLY A 77 -32.16 8.32 22.35
C GLY A 77 -30.86 8.44 23.17
N GLN A 78 -30.88 7.98 24.43
CA GLN A 78 -29.69 7.88 25.26
C GLN A 78 -28.91 6.61 24.88
N ASP A 79 -28.27 6.65 23.72
CA ASP A 79 -27.49 5.53 23.18
C ASP A 79 -26.09 5.49 23.79
N PHE A 80 -25.62 4.29 24.14
CA PHE A 80 -24.21 4.05 24.45
C PHE A 80 -23.57 3.23 23.31
N LEU A 81 -22.51 3.76 22.72
CA LEU A 81 -21.85 3.16 21.56
C LEU A 81 -20.87 2.08 22.02
N LYS A 82 -21.14 0.80 21.74
CA LYS A 82 -20.22 -0.30 22.06
C LYS A 82 -19.60 -0.87 20.79
N TRP A 83 -18.27 -0.93 20.74
CA TRP A 83 -17.56 -1.46 19.59
C TRP A 83 -17.51 -2.99 19.63
N HIS A 84 -18.32 -3.63 18.78
CA HIS A 84 -18.46 -5.08 18.75
C HIS A 84 -17.17 -5.84 18.39
N TYR A 85 -16.24 -5.20 17.67
CA TYR A 85 -15.00 -5.83 17.20
C TYR A 85 -13.81 -5.66 18.15
N ASP A 86 -14.08 -5.34 19.42
CA ASP A 86 -13.09 -5.38 20.50
C ASP A 86 -13.70 -6.01 21.76
N LYS A 87 -12.91 -6.81 22.48
CA LYS A 87 -13.39 -7.56 23.67
C LYS A 87 -13.76 -6.64 24.84
N ARG A 88 -13.19 -5.43 24.91
CA ARG A 88 -13.52 -4.42 25.91
C ARG A 88 -14.64 -3.50 25.44
N GLY A 89 -15.11 -3.67 24.21
CA GLY A 89 -16.14 -2.82 23.61
C GLY A 89 -15.63 -1.46 23.17
N GLU A 90 -14.31 -1.26 23.08
CA GLU A 90 -13.70 0.04 22.76
C GLU A 90 -13.25 0.11 21.30
N PHE A 91 -13.57 1.22 20.63
CA PHE A 91 -13.04 1.45 19.29
C PHE A 91 -11.56 1.83 19.33
N SER A 92 -10.76 1.15 18.52
CA SER A 92 -9.40 1.56 18.20
C SER A 92 -9.27 1.73 16.69
N VAL A 93 -8.38 2.62 16.25
CA VAL A 93 -8.10 2.81 14.81
C VAL A 93 -7.73 1.46 14.18
N LYS A 94 -6.98 0.61 14.90
CA LYS A 94 -6.60 -0.73 14.46
C LYS A 94 -7.81 -1.65 14.25
N SER A 95 -8.72 -1.74 15.22
CA SER A 95 -9.90 -2.62 15.13
C SER A 95 -10.90 -2.14 14.09
N GLY A 96 -11.14 -0.82 13.98
CA GLY A 96 -11.96 -0.24 12.91
C GLY A 96 -11.38 -0.46 11.51
N TYR A 97 -10.07 -0.30 11.39
CA TYR A 97 -9.37 -0.50 10.13
C TYR A 97 -9.31 -1.98 9.70
N ASP A 98 -9.07 -2.90 10.64
CA ASP A 98 -9.08 -4.33 10.35
C ASP A 98 -10.46 -4.82 9.91
N LEU A 99 -11.55 -4.22 10.42
CA LEU A 99 -12.90 -4.47 9.95
C LEU A 99 -13.10 -4.01 8.50
N ALA A 100 -12.80 -2.73 8.20
CA ALA A 100 -12.97 -2.15 6.87
C ALA A 100 -12.20 -2.92 5.78
N VAL A 101 -11.07 -3.52 6.16
CA VAL A 101 -10.28 -4.36 5.27
C VAL A 101 -10.90 -5.74 5.06
N LYS A 102 -11.44 -6.36 6.11
CA LYS A 102 -12.10 -7.67 6.01
C LYS A 102 -13.35 -7.59 5.12
N ASP A 103 -14.10 -6.50 5.24
CA ASP A 103 -15.27 -6.20 4.41
C ASP A 103 -14.89 -6.15 2.92
N ARG A 104 -13.79 -5.47 2.59
CA ARG A 104 -13.28 -5.38 1.21
C ARG A 104 -12.70 -6.67 0.64
N LEU A 105 -12.10 -7.53 1.48
CA LEU A 105 -11.45 -8.77 1.04
C LEU A 105 -12.40 -9.94 0.81
N GLN A 106 -13.69 -9.82 1.16
CA GLN A 106 -14.70 -10.82 0.79
C GLN A 106 -15.01 -10.83 -0.72
N SER A 107 -14.40 -9.93 -1.51
CA SER A 107 -14.56 -9.85 -2.96
C SER A 107 -13.22 -10.07 -3.68
N SER A 108 -12.66 -11.30 -3.70
CA SER A 108 -11.81 -11.87 -4.77
C SER A 108 -11.07 -13.14 -4.30
N SER A 109 -11.34 -14.28 -4.94
CA SER A 109 -10.62 -15.55 -4.73
C SER A 109 -9.59 -15.77 -5.83
N SER A 110 -8.30 -15.85 -5.49
CA SER A 110 -7.29 -16.50 -6.34
C SER A 110 -6.07 -16.95 -5.52
N ASN A 111 -5.74 -18.25 -5.63
CA ASN A 111 -4.68 -19.04 -5.00
C ASN A 111 -3.59 -18.29 -4.19
N THR A 112 -3.81 -18.21 -2.88
CA THR A 112 -3.00 -17.49 -1.89
C THR A 112 -1.77 -18.25 -1.36
N SER A 113 -1.62 -19.55 -1.64
CA SER A 113 -0.63 -20.38 -0.92
C SER A 113 0.83 -20.19 -1.38
N LYS A 114 1.08 -20.01 -2.69
CA LYS A 114 2.44 -19.91 -3.24
C LYS A 114 3.05 -18.52 -3.04
N SER A 115 2.30 -17.46 -3.35
CA SER A 115 2.74 -16.08 -3.13
C SER A 115 3.02 -15.83 -1.65
N SER A 116 2.24 -16.44 -0.76
CA SER A 116 2.45 -16.32 0.69
C SER A 116 3.82 -16.77 1.18
N ARG A 117 4.37 -17.82 0.58
CA ARG A 117 5.70 -18.32 0.90
C ARG A 117 6.78 -17.28 0.56
N TRP A 118 6.75 -16.73 -0.66
CA TRP A 118 7.70 -15.69 -1.07
C TRP A 118 7.68 -14.51 -0.11
N TRP A 119 6.48 -14.02 0.22
CA TRP A 119 6.38 -12.85 1.06
C TRP A 119 6.94 -13.08 2.47
N ASN A 120 6.69 -14.25 3.05
CA ASN A 120 7.30 -14.63 4.31
C ASN A 120 8.84 -14.69 4.21
N SER A 121 9.38 -15.22 3.11
CA SER A 121 10.83 -15.25 2.85
C SER A 121 11.41 -13.83 2.72
N LEU A 122 10.79 -12.97 1.91
CA LEU A 122 11.24 -11.59 1.66
C LEU A 122 11.43 -10.80 2.96
N TRP A 123 10.50 -10.94 3.91
CA TRP A 123 10.58 -10.25 5.20
C TRP A 123 11.61 -10.85 6.17
N LYS A 124 12.12 -12.06 5.91
CA LYS A 124 13.17 -12.74 6.69
C LYS A 124 14.57 -12.58 6.10
N LEU A 125 14.70 -12.11 4.85
CA LEU A 125 16.00 -11.93 4.20
C LEU A 125 16.93 -11.01 5.01
N ASN A 126 18.18 -11.43 5.17
CA ASN A 126 19.25 -10.64 5.78
C ASN A 126 19.85 -9.67 4.76
N ILE A 127 19.06 -8.68 4.35
CA ILE A 127 19.44 -7.66 3.36
C ILE A 127 19.08 -6.26 3.86
N PRO A 128 19.74 -5.19 3.35
CA PRO A 128 19.40 -3.82 3.70
C PRO A 128 17.90 -3.50 3.49
N PRO A 129 17.27 -2.73 4.39
CA PRO A 129 15.84 -2.40 4.28
C PRO A 129 15.45 -1.77 2.93
N LYS A 130 16.33 -0.94 2.33
CA LYS A 130 16.14 -0.34 1.00
C LYS A 130 15.89 -1.42 -0.07
N VAL A 131 16.70 -2.49 -0.05
CA VAL A 131 16.63 -3.59 -1.03
C VAL A 131 15.34 -4.37 -0.84
N ARG A 132 14.95 -4.62 0.41
CA ARG A 132 13.70 -5.32 0.73
C ARG A 132 12.46 -4.57 0.25
N ILE A 133 12.41 -3.26 0.47
CA ILE A 133 11.31 -2.40 0.00
C ILE A 133 11.31 -2.32 -1.53
N PHE A 134 12.48 -2.22 -2.14
CA PHE A 134 12.62 -2.25 -3.60
C PHE A 134 12.06 -3.55 -4.19
N ALA A 135 12.48 -4.71 -3.68
CA ALA A 135 11.99 -6.02 -4.14
C ALA A 135 10.47 -6.14 -3.97
N TRP A 136 9.93 -5.66 -2.84
CA TRP A 136 8.48 -5.59 -2.63
C TRP A 136 7.79 -4.74 -3.71
N ARG A 137 8.28 -3.51 -3.99
CA ARG A 137 7.73 -2.64 -5.03
C ARG A 137 7.81 -3.29 -6.42
N ALA A 138 8.92 -3.96 -6.72
CA ALA A 138 9.12 -4.65 -7.99
C ALA A 138 8.08 -5.78 -8.17
N CYS A 139 7.87 -6.62 -7.15
CA CYS A 139 6.83 -7.65 -7.20
C CYS A 139 5.41 -7.09 -7.44
N MET A 140 5.13 -5.89 -6.94
CA MET A 140 3.82 -5.24 -7.07
C MET A 140 3.68 -4.41 -8.36
N ASN A 141 4.70 -4.38 -9.23
CA ASN A 141 4.77 -3.45 -10.38
C ASN A 141 4.59 -1.97 -9.98
N GLU A 142 5.10 -1.60 -8.79
CA GLU A 142 4.97 -0.25 -8.23
C GLU A 142 6.27 0.59 -8.39
N ILE A 143 7.29 0.06 -9.07
CA ILE A 143 8.49 0.84 -9.42
C ILE A 143 8.24 1.70 -10.67
N PRO A 144 8.93 2.85 -10.83
CA PRO A 144 8.72 3.75 -11.96
C PRO A 144 9.41 3.24 -13.24
N SER A 145 9.01 2.07 -13.73
CA SER A 145 9.38 1.58 -15.06
C SER A 145 8.81 2.51 -16.14
N LEU A 146 9.41 2.54 -17.33
CA LEU A 146 8.91 3.44 -18.39
C LEU A 146 7.47 3.10 -18.78
N GLU A 147 7.10 1.82 -18.80
CA GLU A 147 5.71 1.41 -19.04
C GLU A 147 4.76 1.98 -17.97
N THR A 148 5.14 1.96 -16.70
CA THR A 148 4.31 2.49 -15.60
C THR A 148 4.19 4.01 -15.67
N LEU A 149 5.27 4.71 -16.01
CA LEU A 149 5.27 6.16 -16.20
C LEU A 149 4.41 6.56 -17.40
N TRP A 150 4.48 5.79 -18.49
CA TRP A 150 3.66 5.99 -19.68
C TRP A 150 2.17 5.76 -19.40
N LYS A 151 1.81 4.69 -18.68
CA LYS A 151 0.42 4.44 -18.22
C LYS A 151 -0.13 5.59 -17.37
N ARG A 152 0.74 6.27 -16.62
CA ARG A 152 0.41 7.47 -15.83
C ARG A 152 0.44 8.77 -16.64
N LYS A 153 0.68 8.71 -17.95
CA LYS A 153 0.78 9.86 -18.87
C LYS A 153 1.91 10.84 -18.49
N ILE A 154 2.96 10.36 -17.83
CA ILE A 154 4.14 11.17 -17.45
C ILE A 154 5.15 11.24 -18.60
N ILE A 155 5.27 10.17 -19.38
CA ILE A 155 6.16 10.09 -20.55
C ILE A 155 5.37 9.67 -21.78
N VAL A 156 5.91 9.96 -22.97
CA VAL A 156 5.28 9.66 -24.26
C VAL A 156 5.66 8.27 -24.79
N ASP A 157 6.89 7.85 -24.55
CA ASP A 157 7.45 6.64 -25.14
C ASP A 157 7.99 5.69 -24.05
N PRO A 158 7.40 4.49 -23.90
CA PRO A 158 7.84 3.53 -22.89
C PRO A 158 9.01 2.66 -23.35
N ARG A 159 9.61 2.87 -24.53
CA ARG A 159 10.68 2.00 -25.05
C ARG A 159 11.88 1.91 -24.11
N CYS A 160 12.33 0.69 -23.83
CA CYS A 160 13.48 0.41 -22.98
C CYS A 160 14.75 1.09 -23.50
N ILE A 161 15.30 1.99 -22.69
CA ILE A 161 16.52 2.73 -23.03
C ILE A 161 17.74 1.84 -23.18
N SER A 162 17.79 0.72 -22.46
CA SER A 162 18.96 -0.17 -22.47
C SER A 162 19.02 -1.07 -23.71
N CYS A 163 17.88 -1.40 -24.34
CA CYS A 163 17.86 -2.34 -25.46
C CYS A 163 17.06 -1.91 -26.70
N GLY A 164 16.20 -0.91 -26.60
CA GLY A 164 15.40 -0.35 -27.69
C GLY A 164 14.32 -1.26 -28.27
N LYS A 165 14.13 -2.50 -27.78
CA LYS A 165 13.31 -3.53 -28.44
C LYS A 165 11.82 -3.49 -28.14
N GLY A 166 11.36 -2.67 -27.19
CA GLY A 166 9.95 -2.59 -26.81
C GLY A 166 9.72 -1.87 -25.48
N PRO A 167 8.47 -1.81 -25.00
CA PRO A 167 8.12 -1.17 -23.75
C PRO A 167 8.86 -1.75 -22.55
N GLU A 168 9.37 -0.88 -21.67
CA GLU A 168 10.09 -1.25 -20.48
C GLU A 168 9.12 -1.53 -19.32
N SER A 169 8.63 -2.77 -19.25
CA SER A 169 7.92 -3.27 -18.07
C SER A 169 8.89 -3.66 -16.96
N THR A 170 8.40 -3.80 -15.73
CA THR A 170 9.20 -4.29 -14.59
C THR A 170 9.90 -5.63 -14.91
N SER A 171 9.15 -6.60 -15.45
CA SER A 171 9.69 -7.90 -15.86
C SER A 171 10.69 -7.79 -17.00
N HIS A 172 10.45 -6.87 -17.95
CA HIS A 172 11.44 -6.57 -18.98
C HIS A 172 12.73 -6.05 -18.35
N THR A 173 12.67 -5.04 -17.47
CA THR A 173 13.87 -4.47 -16.85
C THR A 173 14.73 -5.52 -16.14
N PHE A 174 14.11 -6.45 -15.42
CA PHE A 174 14.85 -7.45 -14.65
C PHE A 174 15.20 -8.71 -15.41
N PHE A 175 14.33 -9.24 -16.27
CA PHE A 175 14.49 -10.58 -16.84
C PHE A 175 14.39 -10.63 -18.36
N GLY A 176 13.73 -9.64 -18.98
CA GLY A 176 13.51 -9.60 -20.43
C GLY A 176 14.59 -8.82 -21.20
N CYS A 177 15.19 -7.82 -20.58
CA CYS A 177 16.13 -6.89 -21.21
C CYS A 177 17.44 -7.59 -21.53
N ARG A 178 17.99 -7.32 -22.72
CA ARG A 178 19.26 -7.90 -23.18
C ARG A 178 20.39 -7.66 -22.18
N THR A 179 20.47 -6.46 -21.61
CA THR A 179 21.50 -6.09 -20.63
C THR A 179 21.33 -6.89 -19.34
N ALA A 180 20.11 -6.96 -18.80
CA ALA A 180 19.82 -7.73 -17.60
C ALA A 180 20.09 -9.23 -17.79
N LYS A 181 19.73 -9.80 -18.95
CA LYS A 181 20.03 -11.19 -19.30
C LYS A 181 21.52 -11.51 -19.27
N LYS A 182 22.39 -10.60 -19.71
CA LYS A 182 23.84 -10.77 -19.61
C LYS A 182 24.29 -10.86 -18.14
N VAL A 183 23.78 -9.97 -17.28
CA VAL A 183 24.09 -9.99 -15.84
C VAL A 183 23.68 -11.32 -15.21
N TRP A 184 22.48 -11.83 -15.54
CA TRP A 184 22.03 -13.11 -15.00
C TRP A 184 22.79 -14.31 -15.56
N LEU A 185 23.25 -14.25 -16.82
CA LEU A 185 24.05 -15.30 -17.46
C LEU A 185 25.37 -15.52 -16.72
N GLU A 186 26.00 -14.43 -16.25
CA GLU A 186 27.23 -14.45 -15.46
C GLU A 186 27.01 -14.83 -13.99
N SER A 187 25.75 -14.87 -13.54
CA SER A 187 25.42 -15.26 -12.16
C SER A 187 25.19 -16.76 -12.04
N ARG A 188 25.34 -17.28 -10.82
CA ARG A 188 24.98 -18.68 -10.50
C ARG A 188 23.48 -19.01 -10.67
N PHE A 189 22.63 -18.01 -10.90
CA PHE A 189 21.18 -18.17 -11.12
C PHE A 189 20.80 -18.31 -12.60
N SER A 190 21.78 -18.31 -13.51
CA SER A 190 21.61 -18.35 -14.96
C SER A 190 20.63 -19.43 -15.44
N SER A 191 20.79 -20.68 -14.97
CA SER A 191 19.96 -21.81 -15.38
C SER A 191 18.48 -21.63 -15.01
N SER A 192 18.19 -21.16 -13.80
CA SER A 192 16.82 -20.92 -13.31
C SER A 192 16.17 -19.70 -13.95
N LEU A 193 16.96 -18.71 -14.39
CA LEU A 193 16.47 -17.45 -14.97
C LEU A 193 16.47 -17.42 -16.51
N ALA A 194 17.09 -18.39 -17.18
CA ALA A 194 17.17 -18.44 -18.64
C ALA A 194 15.80 -18.42 -19.35
N LYS A 195 14.74 -18.94 -18.70
CA LYS A 195 13.40 -19.11 -19.29
C LYS A 195 12.32 -18.17 -18.73
N VAL A 196 12.65 -17.24 -17.84
CA VAL A 196 11.64 -16.43 -17.12
C VAL A 196 11.37 -15.05 -17.70
N SER A 197 11.87 -14.77 -18.91
CA SER A 197 11.90 -13.42 -19.50
C SER A 197 10.57 -12.69 -19.63
N LEU A 198 9.45 -13.41 -19.57
CA LEU A 198 8.09 -12.86 -19.72
C LEU A 198 7.22 -13.03 -18.46
N LEU A 199 7.75 -13.66 -17.41
CA LEU A 199 6.97 -13.89 -16.20
C LEU A 199 6.92 -12.61 -15.35
N PRO A 200 5.79 -12.35 -14.64
CA PRO A 200 5.74 -11.35 -13.59
C PRO A 200 6.84 -11.55 -12.55
N VAL A 201 7.41 -10.46 -12.04
CA VAL A 201 8.49 -10.52 -11.04
C VAL A 201 8.12 -11.38 -9.83
N LEU A 202 6.87 -11.29 -9.37
CA LEU A 202 6.37 -12.09 -8.26
C LEU A 202 6.44 -13.60 -8.55
N ASP A 203 6.11 -14.03 -9.76
CA ASP A 203 6.12 -15.44 -10.14
C ASP A 203 7.55 -15.97 -10.24
N VAL A 204 8.47 -15.17 -10.78
CA VAL A 204 9.90 -15.49 -10.82
C VAL A 204 10.43 -15.68 -9.40
N LEU A 205 10.22 -14.71 -8.51
CA LEU A 205 10.75 -14.79 -7.15
C LEU A 205 10.06 -15.89 -6.32
N THR A 206 8.78 -16.17 -6.57
CA THR A 206 8.08 -17.30 -5.93
C THR A 206 8.64 -18.65 -6.39
N SER A 207 8.99 -18.77 -7.67
CA SER A 207 9.65 -19.96 -8.22
C SER A 207 11.04 -20.15 -7.63
N LEU A 208 11.85 -19.09 -7.58
CA LEU A 208 13.18 -19.13 -6.97
C LEU A 208 13.13 -19.43 -5.48
N ALA A 209 12.13 -18.91 -4.76
CA ALA A 209 11.95 -19.17 -3.33
C ALA A 209 11.63 -20.64 -2.98
N SER A 210 11.31 -21.44 -3.99
CA SER A 210 11.12 -22.89 -3.85
C SER A 210 12.38 -23.69 -4.24
N GLN A 211 13.41 -23.04 -4.79
CA GLN A 211 14.63 -23.68 -5.31
C GLN A 211 15.89 -23.27 -4.53
N PHE A 212 15.89 -22.09 -3.93
CA PHE A 212 17.07 -21.45 -3.37
C PHE A 212 16.91 -21.10 -1.90
N SER A 213 18.04 -20.96 -1.20
CA SER A 213 18.07 -20.56 0.21
C SER A 213 17.70 -19.08 0.40
N LEU A 214 17.48 -18.63 1.64
CA LEU A 214 17.23 -17.22 1.91
C LEU A 214 18.43 -16.33 1.53
N ASP A 215 19.66 -16.80 1.71
CA ASP A 215 20.85 -16.01 1.36
C ASP A 215 20.98 -15.85 -0.16
N ASP A 216 20.71 -16.91 -0.92
CA ASP A 216 20.65 -16.89 -2.38
C ASP A 216 19.58 -15.90 -2.88
N LEU A 217 18.38 -15.92 -2.29
CA LEU A 217 17.31 -14.97 -2.63
C LEU A 217 17.67 -13.53 -2.27
N GLY A 218 18.46 -13.33 -1.22
CA GLY A 218 19.06 -12.05 -0.86
C GLY A 218 19.96 -11.53 -1.98
N GLU A 219 20.86 -12.38 -2.49
CA GLU A 219 21.74 -12.06 -3.61
C GLU A 219 20.96 -11.72 -4.89
N VAL A 220 19.92 -12.50 -5.22
CA VAL A 220 19.02 -12.21 -6.35
C VAL A 220 18.40 -10.81 -6.21
N CYS A 221 17.92 -10.44 -5.02
CA CYS A 221 17.36 -9.10 -4.80
C CYS A 221 18.40 -7.99 -4.94
N MET A 222 19.65 -8.23 -4.52
CA MET A 222 20.76 -7.28 -4.64
C MET A 222 21.15 -7.08 -6.11
N ILE A 223 21.30 -8.16 -6.88
CA ILE A 223 21.60 -8.10 -8.32
C ILE A 223 20.47 -7.36 -9.06
N ALA A 224 19.20 -7.65 -8.73
CA ALA A 224 18.06 -6.94 -9.31
C ALA A 224 18.10 -5.43 -9.00
N LEU A 225 18.48 -5.04 -7.77
CA LEU A 225 18.65 -3.63 -7.42
C LEU A 225 19.80 -3.00 -8.23
N ALA A 226 20.94 -3.69 -8.38
CA ALA A 226 22.05 -3.19 -9.18
C ALA A 226 21.68 -2.98 -10.66
N ILE A 227 20.91 -3.91 -11.25
CA ILE A 227 20.34 -3.75 -12.60
C ILE A 227 19.47 -2.50 -12.68
N TRP A 228 18.62 -2.27 -11.68
CA TRP A 228 17.74 -1.10 -11.61
C TRP A 228 18.52 0.21 -11.49
N GLU A 229 19.51 0.25 -10.61
CA GLU A 229 20.35 1.43 -10.37
C GLU A 229 21.18 1.78 -11.61
N ASN A 230 21.79 0.77 -12.26
CA ASN A 230 22.49 0.96 -13.53
C ASN A 230 21.56 1.51 -14.62
N ARG A 231 20.34 0.98 -14.73
CA ARG A 231 19.33 1.51 -15.66
C ARG A 231 18.99 2.97 -15.35
N ASN A 232 18.85 3.34 -14.08
CA ASN A 232 18.54 4.73 -13.72
C ASN A 232 19.71 5.68 -14.00
N ALA A 233 20.96 5.23 -13.84
CA ALA A 233 22.13 6.01 -14.24
C ALA A 233 22.09 6.34 -15.74
N LEU A 234 21.72 5.37 -16.58
CA LEU A 234 21.54 5.59 -18.03
C LEU A 234 20.44 6.60 -18.36
N LEU A 235 19.35 6.68 -17.56
CA LEU A 235 18.30 7.69 -17.76
C LEU A 235 18.75 9.10 -17.35
N ASN A 236 19.52 9.20 -16.27
CA ASN A 236 19.88 10.47 -15.67
C ASN A 236 21.19 11.07 -16.22
N GLY A 237 21.83 10.40 -17.18
CA GLY A 237 22.95 10.95 -17.93
C GLY A 237 24.35 10.60 -17.42
N GLY A 238 24.53 9.53 -16.63
CA GLY A 238 25.85 9.03 -16.21
C GLY A 238 26.50 9.81 -15.07
#